data_AF-A0A7C2P492-F1
#
_entry.id   AF-A0A7C2P492-F1
#
_cell.length_a   1.000
_cell.length_b   1.000
_cell.length_c   1.000
_cell.angle_alpha   90.00
_cell.angle_beta   90.00
_cell.angle_gamma   90.00
#
_symmetry.space_group_name_H-M   'P 1'
#
loop_
_entity.id
_entity.type
_entity.pdbx_description
1 polymer ?
#
loop_
_entity_poly.entity_id
_entity_poly.type
_entity_poly.pdbx_seq_one_letter_code
_entity_poly.pdbx_strand_id
1 'polypeptide(L)'
;MNLICALRDDETGVVVSAELVLVLTVAVLAMIVGLSEVAVAVNTELNDLSNAFGAVNQSFSFTGFHAKDNYKMKSFVAGSAYTDRADDCDLNGSCDLVCGSCSVMSEQTW
;
A
#
# COMPACT_ATOMS: atom_id res chain seq x y z
N MET A 1 17.36 -24.01 -56.96
CA MET A 1 17.11 -22.60 -56.59
C MET A 1 15.60 -22.35 -56.55
N ASN A 2 14.87 -23.00 -55.63
CA ASN A 2 13.40 -22.91 -55.58
C ASN A 2 12.87 -22.22 -54.31
N LEU A 3 13.72 -21.97 -53.31
CA LEU A 3 13.31 -21.36 -52.06
C LEU A 3 12.84 -19.90 -52.26
N ILE A 4 13.53 -19.15 -53.13
CA ILE A 4 13.22 -17.73 -53.38
C ILE A 4 11.91 -17.57 -54.17
N CYS A 5 11.58 -18.50 -55.08
CA CYS A 5 10.29 -18.50 -55.76
C CYS A 5 9.15 -18.91 -54.82
N ALA A 6 9.38 -19.93 -53.97
CA ALA A 6 8.39 -20.37 -52.99
C ALA A 6 8.04 -19.28 -51.97
N LEU A 7 9.02 -18.46 -51.53
CA LEU A 7 8.77 -17.32 -50.66
C LEU A 7 8.06 -16.16 -51.37
N ARG A 8 8.16 -16.06 -52.71
CA ARG A 8 7.49 -15.03 -53.50
C ARG A 8 6.02 -15.37 -53.81
N ASP A 9 5.67 -16.65 -53.80
CA ASP A 9 4.30 -17.11 -54.00
C ASP A 9 3.53 -17.21 -52.66
N ASP A 10 4.19 -17.06 -51.50
CA ASP A 10 3.59 -17.07 -50.16
C ASP A 10 3.26 -15.66 -49.64
N GLU A 11 2.51 -14.89 -50.43
CA GLU A 11 2.00 -13.56 -50.06
C GLU A 11 1.01 -13.64 -48.87
N THR A 12 0.28 -14.76 -48.79
CA THR A 12 -0.78 -14.97 -47.78
C THR A 12 -0.20 -15.11 -46.36
N GLY A 13 0.93 -15.80 -46.18
CA GLY A 13 1.59 -15.93 -44.88
C GLY A 13 2.20 -14.61 -44.38
N VAL A 14 2.74 -13.80 -45.29
CA VAL A 14 3.32 -12.48 -44.96
C VAL A 14 2.25 -11.49 -44.49
N VAL A 15 1.07 -11.47 -45.11
CA VAL A 15 -0.04 -10.60 -44.69
C VAL A 15 -0.57 -10.98 -43.30
N VAL A 16 -0.79 -12.27 -43.05
CA VAL A 16 -1.31 -12.75 -41.75
C VAL A 16 -0.32 -12.51 -40.61
N SER A 17 0.97 -12.69 -40.84
CA SER A 17 2.00 -12.39 -39.85
C SER A 17 2.13 -10.89 -39.56
N ALA A 18 1.96 -10.02 -40.57
CA ALA A 18 1.95 -8.58 -40.37
C ALA A 18 0.76 -8.12 -39.50
N GLU A 19 -0.43 -8.67 -39.72
CA GLU A 19 -1.61 -8.38 -38.90
C GLU A 19 -1.45 -8.87 -37.45
N LEU A 20 -0.89 -10.07 -37.25
CA LEU A 20 -0.68 -10.62 -35.92
C LEU A 20 0.34 -9.80 -35.10
N VAL A 21 1.38 -9.28 -35.75
CA VAL A 21 2.34 -8.35 -35.10
C VAL A 21 1.64 -7.06 -34.67
N LEU A 22 0.75 -6.53 -35.50
CA LEU A 22 -0.01 -5.32 -35.16
C LEU A 22 -0.95 -5.56 -33.96
N VAL A 23 -1.65 -6.70 -33.91
CA VAL A 23 -2.49 -7.06 -32.76
C VAL A 23 -1.65 -7.28 -31.50
N LEU A 24 -0.52 -7.97 -31.59
CA LEU A 24 0.38 -8.22 -30.46
C LEU A 24 0.95 -6.93 -29.87
N THR A 25 1.34 -5.97 -30.71
CA THR A 25 1.89 -4.70 -30.22
C THR A 25 0.83 -3.87 -29.48
N VAL A 26 -0.41 -3.82 -29.99
CA VAL A 26 -1.51 -3.17 -29.27
C VAL A 26 -1.82 -3.90 -27.95
N ALA A 27 -1.80 -5.23 -27.95
CA ALA A 27 -2.03 -6.02 -26.74
C ALA A 27 -0.96 -5.78 -25.65
N VAL A 28 0.32 -5.70 -26.03
CA VAL A 28 1.41 -5.39 -25.09
C VAL A 28 1.28 -3.97 -24.53
N LEU A 29 0.96 -2.98 -25.38
CA LEU A 29 0.76 -1.61 -24.92
C LEU A 29 -0.42 -1.50 -23.95
N ALA A 30 -1.54 -2.15 -24.27
CA ALA A 30 -2.71 -2.19 -23.40
C ALA A 30 -2.40 -2.86 -22.04
N MET A 31 -1.58 -3.93 -22.04
CA MET A 31 -1.17 -4.60 -20.81
C MET A 31 -0.26 -3.72 -19.94
N ILE A 32 0.69 -3.00 -20.54
CA ILE A 32 1.59 -2.10 -19.79
C ILE A 32 0.79 -1.01 -19.12
N VAL A 33 -0.08 -0.32 -19.88
CA VAL A 33 -0.94 0.74 -19.32
C VAL A 33 -1.87 0.17 -18.24
N GLY A 34 -2.51 -0.98 -18.50
CA GLY A 34 -3.37 -1.63 -17.53
C GLY A 34 -2.65 -1.99 -16.22
N LEU A 35 -1.42 -2.51 -16.30
CA LEU A 35 -0.64 -2.84 -15.11
C LEU A 35 -0.17 -1.60 -14.36
N SER A 36 0.19 -0.52 -15.07
CA SER A 36 0.55 0.76 -14.46
C SER A 36 -0.60 1.37 -13.67
N GLU A 37 -1.81 1.38 -14.23
CA GLU A 37 -3.00 1.90 -13.53
C GLU A 37 -3.37 1.05 -12.31
N VAL A 38 -3.28 -0.28 -12.41
CA VAL A 38 -3.50 -1.18 -11.26
C VAL A 38 -2.47 -0.90 -10.15
N ALA A 39 -1.21 -0.68 -10.50
CA ALA A 39 -0.17 -0.38 -9.52
C ALA A 39 -0.44 0.94 -8.79
N VAL A 40 -0.84 1.98 -9.53
CA VAL A 40 -1.20 3.27 -8.91
C VAL A 40 -2.43 3.13 -8.04
N ALA A 41 -3.50 2.52 -8.54
CA ALA A 41 -4.75 2.34 -7.80
C ALA A 41 -4.54 1.55 -6.50
N VAL A 42 -3.78 0.44 -6.55
CA VAL A 42 -3.49 -0.34 -5.33
C VAL A 42 -2.69 0.48 -4.32
N ASN A 43 -1.70 1.25 -4.75
CA ASN A 43 -0.94 2.08 -3.82
C ASN A 43 -1.81 3.19 -3.21
N THR A 44 -2.71 3.80 -3.98
CA THR A 44 -3.65 4.80 -3.46
C THR A 44 -4.62 4.18 -2.44
N GLU A 45 -5.19 3.02 -2.71
CA GLU A 45 -6.08 2.36 -1.74
C GLU A 45 -5.32 1.90 -0.48
N LEU A 46 -4.09 1.41 -0.62
CA LEU A 46 -3.25 1.08 0.53
C LEU A 46 -2.87 2.32 1.35
N ASN A 47 -2.72 3.46 0.70
CA ASN A 47 -2.51 4.74 1.36
C ASN A 47 -3.72 5.10 2.25
N ASP A 48 -4.92 5.05 1.66
CA ASP A 48 -6.16 5.35 2.36
C ASP A 48 -6.40 4.37 3.52
N LEU A 49 -6.09 3.08 3.32
CA LEU A 49 -6.12 2.09 4.40
C LEU A 49 -5.14 2.45 5.52
N SER A 50 -3.90 2.83 5.19
CA SER A 50 -2.89 3.22 6.18
C SER A 50 -3.37 4.40 7.04
N ASN A 51 -3.94 5.42 6.39
CA ASN A 51 -4.49 6.58 7.09
C ASN A 51 -5.68 6.20 8.00
N ALA A 52 -6.55 5.30 7.52
CA ALA A 52 -7.67 4.81 8.31
C ALA A 52 -7.21 4.05 9.57
N PHE A 53 -6.12 3.26 9.49
CA PHE A 53 -5.54 2.60 10.66
C PHE A 53 -4.87 3.58 11.63
N GLY A 54 -4.16 4.60 11.13
CA GLY A 54 -3.57 5.65 11.96
C GLY A 54 -4.62 6.47 12.72
N ALA A 55 -5.75 6.78 12.07
CA ALA A 55 -6.86 7.52 12.70
C ALA A 55 -7.61 6.74 13.79
N VAL A 56 -7.34 5.44 13.98
CA VAL A 56 -7.91 4.67 15.09
C VAL A 56 -7.24 5.09 16.39
N ASN A 57 -8.05 5.46 17.38
CA ASN A 57 -7.53 5.72 18.72
C ASN A 57 -7.03 4.42 19.38
N GLN A 58 -5.70 4.27 19.50
CA GLN A 58 -5.05 3.13 20.14
C GLN A 58 -4.85 3.32 21.66
N SER A 59 -5.37 4.41 22.24
CA SER A 59 -5.30 4.67 23.68
C SER A 59 -6.36 3.89 24.45
N PHE A 60 -5.98 3.32 25.59
CA PHE A 60 -6.91 2.68 26.51
C PHE A 60 -6.61 3.08 27.96
N SER A 61 -7.62 3.04 28.82
CA SER A 61 -7.42 3.16 30.26
C SER A 61 -8.45 2.35 31.04
N PHE A 62 -8.03 1.75 32.14
CA PHE A 62 -8.93 1.14 33.11
C PHE A 62 -8.44 1.39 34.54
N THR A 63 -9.38 1.50 35.47
CA THR A 63 -9.10 1.76 36.88
C THR A 63 -8.82 0.48 37.66
N GLY A 64 -7.95 0.58 38.66
CA GLY A 64 -7.71 -0.48 39.63
C GLY A 64 -8.80 -0.58 40.72
N PHE A 65 -8.77 -1.65 41.51
CA PHE A 65 -9.71 -1.88 42.62
C PHE A 65 -8.98 -1.94 43.95
N HIS A 66 -9.42 -1.15 44.93
CA HIS A 66 -8.82 -1.11 46.27
C HIS A 66 -9.86 -1.48 47.33
N ALA A 67 -9.55 -2.44 48.19
CA ALA A 67 -10.36 -2.75 49.38
C ALA A 67 -9.67 -2.19 50.63
N LYS A 68 -10.39 -1.35 51.38
CA LYS A 68 -9.94 -0.73 52.64
C LYS A 68 -10.91 -1.04 53.76
N ASP A 69 -10.37 -1.26 54.95
CA ASP A 69 -11.13 -1.45 56.19
C ASP A 69 -10.35 -0.84 57.35
N ASN A 70 -10.99 0.05 58.14
CA ASN A 70 -10.39 0.71 59.31
C ASN A 70 -8.95 1.22 59.07
N TYR A 71 -8.76 2.02 58.01
CA TYR A 71 -7.47 2.60 57.61
C TYR A 71 -6.37 1.59 57.21
N LYS A 72 -6.67 0.28 57.18
CA LYS A 72 -5.78 -0.76 56.62
C LYS A 72 -6.20 -1.12 55.20
N MET A 73 -5.22 -1.17 54.30
CA MET A 73 -5.37 -1.73 52.96
C MET A 73 -5.48 -3.25 53.05
N LYS A 74 -6.55 -3.83 52.49
CA LYS A 74 -6.78 -5.28 52.45
C LYS A 74 -6.44 -5.90 51.11
N SER A 75 -6.78 -5.23 50.02
CA SER A 75 -6.37 -5.62 48.68
C SER A 75 -6.20 -4.41 47.78
N PHE A 76 -5.33 -4.55 46.79
CA PHE A 76 -5.03 -3.52 45.82
C PHE A 76 -4.75 -4.20 44.48
N VAL A 77 -5.46 -3.76 43.44
CA VAL A 77 -5.17 -4.08 42.05
C VAL A 77 -4.89 -2.75 41.37
N ALA A 78 -3.72 -2.61 40.75
CA ALA A 78 -3.39 -1.42 39.98
C ALA A 78 -4.24 -1.36 38.71
N GLY A 79 -4.67 -0.16 38.32
CA GLY A 79 -5.16 0.07 36.96
C GLY A 79 -4.00 0.17 35.97
N SER A 80 -4.30 0.21 34.68
CA SER A 80 -3.33 0.62 33.68
C SER A 80 -3.96 1.51 32.61
N ALA A 81 -3.11 2.31 32.00
CA ALA A 81 -3.46 3.12 30.86
C ALA A 81 -2.31 3.12 29.87
N TYR A 82 -2.66 3.18 28.60
CA TYR A 82 -1.76 3.46 27.49
C TYR A 82 -2.34 4.66 26.74
N THR A 83 -1.49 5.65 26.50
CA THR A 83 -1.83 6.80 25.67
C THR A 83 -0.95 6.73 24.46
N ASP A 84 -1.58 6.62 23.30
CA ASP A 84 -0.86 6.69 22.04
C ASP A 84 -0.31 8.11 21.86
N ARG A 85 0.93 8.20 21.42
CA ARG A 85 1.61 9.49 21.28
C ARG A 85 1.44 9.93 19.84
N ALA A 86 0.89 11.13 19.67
CA ALA A 86 0.74 11.74 18.36
C ALA A 86 2.09 11.73 17.62
N ASP A 87 2.09 11.13 16.43
CA ASP A 87 3.22 11.12 15.52
C ASP A 87 2.93 11.99 14.28
N ASP A 88 3.86 12.00 13.32
CA ASP A 88 3.73 12.73 12.04
C ASP A 88 2.43 12.37 11.29
N CYS A 89 1.86 11.21 11.60
CA CYS A 89 0.68 10.64 10.98
C CYS A 89 -0.66 11.08 11.60
N ASP A 90 -0.63 11.66 12.81
CA ASP A 90 -1.82 12.12 13.52
C ASP A 90 -2.07 13.64 13.39
N LEU A 91 -1.01 14.42 13.17
CA LEU A 91 -1.03 15.89 13.23
C LEU A 91 -1.12 16.54 11.85
N ASN A 92 -0.65 15.86 10.81
CA ASN A 92 -0.71 16.31 9.43
C ASN A 92 -1.57 15.31 8.64
N GLY A 93 -2.64 15.77 7.99
CA GLY A 93 -3.69 14.89 7.43
C GLY A 93 -3.29 13.98 6.26
N SER A 94 -1.99 13.71 6.07
CA SER A 94 -1.46 12.86 4.99
C SER A 94 -0.29 12.02 5.47
N CYS A 95 -0.57 10.75 5.80
CA CYS A 95 0.41 9.68 5.87
C CYS A 95 0.59 9.09 4.48
N ASP A 96 1.37 9.75 3.61
CA ASP A 96 1.63 9.11 2.34
C ASP A 96 2.51 7.86 2.55
N LEU A 97 2.13 6.71 2.00
CA LEU A 97 2.98 5.53 1.95
C LEU A 97 4.18 5.90 1.09
N VAL A 98 5.25 6.39 1.72
CA VAL A 98 6.47 6.84 1.02
C VAL A 98 7.12 5.61 0.39
N CYS A 99 6.70 5.27 -0.81
CA CYS A 99 7.33 4.26 -1.65
C CYS A 99 8.68 4.79 -2.13
N GLY A 100 9.72 4.57 -1.31
CA GLY A 100 11.12 4.80 -1.69
C GLY A 100 11.58 6.25 -1.57
N SER A 101 12.17 6.57 -0.42
CA SER A 101 13.13 7.65 -0.18
C SER A 101 12.82 9.03 -0.80
N CYS A 102 12.09 9.86 -0.06
CA CYS A 102 12.65 11.18 0.26
C CYS A 102 12.65 11.31 1.78
N SER A 103 13.84 11.49 2.34
CA SER A 103 14.11 11.60 3.77
C SER A 103 13.22 12.65 4.44
N VAL A 104 12.13 12.22 5.07
CA VAL A 104 11.52 12.98 6.16
C VAL A 104 12.41 12.69 7.36
N MET A 105 13.03 13.74 7.87
CA MET A 105 13.88 13.68 9.06
C MET A 105 13.07 13.01 10.18
N SER A 106 13.52 11.83 10.62
CA SER A 106 12.99 11.18 11.80
C SER A 106 12.97 12.17 12.97
N GLU A 107 11.80 12.28 13.61
CA GLU A 107 11.53 13.04 14.82
C GLU A 107 12.79 13.21 15.70
N GLN A 108 13.26 14.45 15.78
CA GLN A 108 14.31 14.84 16.72
C GLN A 108 13.77 14.67 18.14
N THR A 109 14.34 13.67 18.80
CA THR A 109 14.38 13.46 20.24
C THR A 109 14.47 14.78 21.03
N TRP A 110 13.54 14.96 21.96
CA TRP A 110 13.76 15.65 23.23
C TRP A 110 13.57 14.65 24.37
#